data_AF-A0A238IXT2-F1
#
_entry.id   AF-A0A238IXT2-F1
#
_cell.length_a   1.000
_cell.length_b   1.000
_cell.length_c   1.000
_cell.angle_alpha   90.00
_cell.angle_beta   90.00
_cell.angle_gamma   90.00
#
_symmetry.space_group_name_H-M   'P 1'
#
loop_
_entity.id
_entity.type
_entity.pdbx_description
1 polymer ?
#
loop_
_entity_poly.entity_id
_entity_poly.type
_entity_poly.pdbx_seq_one_letter_code
_entity_poly.pdbx_strand_id
1 'polypeptide(L)' 'MEFRKRRRELQGLNGAIGFVVGLGGYLGGLYSNAIATFAMFAIWIIGATLINVLTDPPEKR' A
#
# COMPACT_ATOMS: atom_id res chain seq x y z
N MET A 1 6.14 2.65 21.44
CA MET A 1 4.83 2.09 21.01
C MET A 1 4.23 2.86 19.82
N GLU A 2 4.56 4.14 19.65
CA GLU A 2 4.05 5.03 18.59
C GLU A 2 4.33 4.53 17.15
N PHE A 3 5.57 4.12 16.85
CA PHE A 3 5.96 3.62 15.52
C PHE A 3 5.12 2.43 15.03
N ARG A 4 4.77 1.50 15.93
CA ARG A 4 3.94 0.33 15.59
C ARG A 4 2.50 0.70 15.27
N LYS A 5 1.92 1.64 16.02
CA LYS A 5 0.55 2.14 15.76
C LYS A 5 0.50 2.88 14.43
N ARG A 6 1.48 3.77 14.19
CA ARG A 6 1.60 4.52 12.94
C ARG A 6 1.87 3.63 11.73
N ARG A 7 2.71 2.59 11.87
CA ARG A 7 2.92 1.56 10.84
C ARG A 7 1.62 0.87 10.44
N ARG A 8 0.80 0.45 11.41
CA ARG A 8 -0.49 -0.22 11.14
C ARG A 8 -1.44 0.69 10.38
N GLU A 9 -1.57 1.95 10.79
CA GLU A 9 -2.42 2.94 10.13
C GLU A 9 -1.94 3.20 8.69
N LEU A 10 -0.63 3.38 8.49
CA LEU A 10 -0.04 3.58 7.17
C LEU A 10 -0.20 2.35 6.25
N GLN A 11 -0.05 1.14 6.78
CA GLN A 11 -0.29 -0.09 6.01
C GLN A 11 -1.76 -0.21 5.60
N GLY A 12 -2.68 0.15 6.49
CA GLY A 12 -4.11 0.21 6.19
C GLY A 12 -4.42 1.21 5.08
N LEU A 13 -3.84 2.41 5.15
CA LEU A 13 -3.97 3.43 4.10
C LEU A 13 -3.41 2.94 2.77
N ASN A 14 -2.22 2.34 2.76
CA ASN A 14 -1.59 1.79 1.56
C ASN A 14 -2.46 0.72 0.89
N GLY A 15 -3.01 -0.20 1.69
CA GLY A 15 -3.94 -1.22 1.21
C GLY A 15 -5.21 -0.62 0.62
N ALA A 16 -5.79 0.39 1.29
CA ALA A 16 -6.98 1.09 0.78
C ALA A 16 -6.71 1.79 -0.57
N ILE A 17 -5.56 2.46 -0.72
CA ILE A 17 -5.18 3.11 -1.98
C ILE A 17 -5.04 2.08 -3.11
N GLY A 18 -4.32 0.98 -2.88
CA GLY A 18 -4.17 -0.08 -3.87
C GLY A 18 -5.52 -0.67 -4.29
N PHE A 19 -6.40 -0.90 -3.33
CA PHE A 19 -7.75 -1.41 -3.58
C PHE A 19 -8.61 -0.45 -4.41
N VAL A 20 -8.64 0.83 -4.06
CA VAL A 20 -9.38 1.86 -4.81
C VAL A 20 -8.89 1.98 -6.24
N VAL A 21 -7.56 1.95 -6.45
CA VAL A 21 -6.96 1.94 -7.78
C VAL A 21 -7.49 0.73 -8.56
N GLY A 22 -7.39 -0.48 -8.01
CA GLY A 22 -7.92 -1.67 -8.68
C GLY A 22 -9.42 -1.61 -9.00
N LEU A 23 -10.26 -1.09 -8.09
CA LEU A 23 -11.69 -0.87 -8.35
C LEU A 23 -11.91 0.12 -9.49
N GLY A 24 -11.10 1.17 -9.60
CA GLY A 24 -11.14 2.10 -10.73
C GLY A 24 -10.92 1.39 -12.07
N GLY A 25 -10.03 0.40 -12.11
CA GLY A 25 -9.86 -0.47 -13.28
C GLY A 25 -11.04 -1.42 -13.51
N TYR A 26 -11.40 -2.23 -12.51
CA TYR A 26 -12.37 -3.32 -12.68
C TYR A 26 -13.82 -2.86 -12.80
N LEU A 27 -14.22 -1.83 -12.04
CA LEU A 27 -15.59 -1.33 -12.02
C LEU A 27 -15.73 -0.04 -12.84
N GLY A 28 -14.70 0.81 -12.81
CA GLY A 28 -14.72 2.09 -13.53
C GLY A 28 -14.32 2.00 -14.99
N GLY A 29 -13.68 0.90 -15.42
CA GLY A 29 -13.17 0.76 -16.79
C GLY A 29 -12.10 1.79 -17.16
N LEU A 30 -11.42 2.39 -16.17
CA LEU A 30 -10.44 3.47 -16.39
C LEU A 30 -9.20 2.99 -17.15
N TYR A 31 -8.89 1.69 -17.09
CA TYR A 31 -7.79 1.03 -17.80
C TYR A 31 -8.00 -0.49 -17.80
N SER A 32 -7.16 -1.22 -18.55
CA SER A 32 -7.28 -2.68 -18.66
C SER A 32 -7.13 -3.42 -17.33
N ASN A 33 -7.75 -4.59 -17.22
CA ASN A 33 -7.66 -5.45 -16.03
C ASN A 33 -6.20 -5.78 -15.67
N ALA A 34 -5.34 -5.96 -16.67
CA ALA A 34 -3.92 -6.23 -16.42
C ALA A 34 -3.22 -5.04 -15.73
N ILE A 35 -3.50 -3.82 -16.18
CA ILE A 35 -2.96 -2.60 -15.56
C ILE A 35 -3.54 -2.43 -14.15
N ALA A 36 -4.81 -2.73 -13.96
CA ALA A 36 -5.47 -2.65 -12.65
C ALA A 36 -4.83 -3.58 -11.62
N THR A 37 -4.65 -4.85 -11.99
CA THR A 37 -3.99 -5.85 -11.15
C THR A 37 -2.56 -5.42 -10.85
N PHE A 38 -1.81 -5.01 -11.87
CA PHE A 38 -0.42 -4.59 -11.71
C PHE A 38 -0.31 -3.38 -10.78
N ALA A 39 -1.09 -2.32 -10.99
CA ALA A 39 -1.03 -1.10 -10.20
C ALA A 39 -1.47 -1.34 -8.74
N MET A 40 -2.53 -2.12 -8.51
CA MET A 40 -2.98 -2.51 -7.18
C MET A 40 -1.85 -3.19 -6.39
N PHE A 41 -1.19 -4.20 -7.00
CA PHE A 41 -0.10 -4.91 -6.34
C PHE A 41 1.17 -4.07 -6.22
N ALA A 42 1.49 -3.25 -7.22
CA ALA A 42 2.64 -2.35 -7.16
C ALA A 42 2.52 -1.38 -5.97
N ILE A 43 1.34 -0.76 -5.79
CA ILE A 43 1.06 0.11 -4.64
C ILE A 43 1.19 -0.67 -3.34
N TRP A 44 0.56 -1.84 -3.25
CA TRP A 44 0.60 -2.64 -2.03
C TRP A 44 2.04 -3.02 -1.66
N ILE A 45 2.80 -3.61 -2.58
CA ILE A 45 4.16 -4.14 -2.32
C ILE A 45 5.14 -2.99 -2.05
N ILE A 46 5.22 -2.01 -2.95
CA ILE A 46 6.20 -0.92 -2.83
C ILE A 46 5.87 -0.05 -1.62
N GLY A 47 4.59 0.30 -1.45
CA GLY A 47 4.14 1.09 -0.31
C GLY A 47 4.35 0.36 1.01
N ALA A 48 4.08 -0.95 1.08
CA ALA A 48 4.29 -1.73 2.30
C ALA A 48 5.78 -1.79 2.67
N THR A 49 6.67 -1.99 1.70
CA THR A 49 8.12 -1.96 1.90
C THR A 49 8.57 -0.58 2.38
N LEU A 50 8.13 0.48 1.73
CA LEU A 50 8.48 1.84 2.12
C LEU A 50 8.03 2.16 3.55
N ILE A 51 6.79 1.80 3.91
CA ILE A 51 6.27 1.99 5.25
C ILE A 51 7.12 1.21 6.26
N ASN A 52 7.47 -0.04 5.97
CA ASN A 52 8.31 -0.84 6.87
C ASN A 52 9.68 -0.17 7.07
N VAL A 53 10.36 0.22 6.00
CA VAL A 53 11.67 0.90 6.06
C VAL A 53 11.60 2.20 6.86
N LEU A 54 10.54 2.99 6.69
CA LEU A 54 10.40 4.30 7.35
C LEU A 54 9.88 4.23 8.78
N THR A 55 9.28 3.10 9.19
CA THR A 55 8.66 2.95 10.52
C THR A 55 9.30 1.86 11.37
N ASP A 56 10.28 1.12 10.83
CA ASP A 56 11.08 0.22 11.64
C ASP A 56 11.82 1.04 12.70
N PRO A 57 11.77 0.61 13.97
CA PRO A 57 12.43 1.33 15.04
C PRO A 57 13.94 1.38 14.78
N PRO A 58 14.62 2.49 15.11
CA PRO A 58 16.07 2.55 15.01
C PRO A 58 16.64 1.37 15.80
N GLU A 59 17.54 0.64 15.15
CA GLU A 59 18.21 -0.54 15.66
C GLU A 59 18.62 -0.31 17.12
N LYS A 60 18.23 -1.22 18.03
CA LYS A 60 18.72 -1.20 19.41
C LYS A 60 20.24 -1.44 19.36
N ARG A 61 21.03 -0.37 19.30
CA ARG A 61 22.43 -0.41 19.76
C ARG A 61 22.46 -0.59 21.27
#